data_AF-A0A950W1B4-F1
#
_entry.id   AF-A0A950W1B4-F1
#
_cell.length_a   1.000
_cell.length_b   1.000
_cell.length_c   1.000
_cell.angle_alpha   90.00
_cell.angle_beta   90.00
_cell.angle_gamma   90.00
#
_symmetry.space_group_name_H-M   'P 1'
#
loop_
_entity.id
_entity.type
_entity.pdbx_description
1 polymer ?
#
loop_
_entity_poly.entity_id
_entity_poly.type
_entity_poly.pdbx_seq_one_letter_code
_entity_poly.pdbx_strand_id
1 'polypeptide(L)'
;MNGNVAAAVAAGRRALELERGGPASPWRPVGCPVLGLSLHWHGRREDASRTLTEAVRIATANGNHLAAMHASGGLAAIEYERGDLASADARVAVALAIAEEHDLGEHWASSLSLSVRGQLLEQSDDLDAAERTLLRATELAGRGVASIEIAYSLLLLAGIRQRLGRHNDARLIHEQAIQAVARCEDPGTLTERLTRAERRLQFAPSRTTRASVRAEALSEAELAVLRLLRSELSQREIAAELHLSFNTVKTHARNIYRKLGVAERAEAVARAREHSLI
;
A
#
# COMPACT_ATOMS: atom_id res chain seq x y z
N MET A 1 12.62 -6.47 9.01
CA MET A 1 13.53 -5.43 8.47
C MET A 1 12.80 -4.10 8.53
N ASN A 2 13.47 -3.00 8.88
CA ASN A 2 12.87 -1.66 9.04
C ASN A 2 12.66 -0.91 7.71
N GLY A 3 12.69 -1.61 6.57
CA GLY A 3 12.54 -1.01 5.25
C GLY A 3 13.66 -0.03 4.89
N ASN A 4 14.88 -0.19 5.39
CA ASN A 4 16.03 0.61 4.97
C ASN A 4 16.71 0.00 3.73
N VAL A 5 16.36 0.50 2.54
CA VAL A 5 16.88 -0.01 1.26
C VAL A 5 18.40 0.17 1.15
N ALA A 6 18.94 1.35 1.45
CA ALA A 6 20.37 1.61 1.37
C ALA A 6 21.19 0.68 2.29
N ALA A 7 20.74 0.49 3.53
CA ALA A 7 21.39 -0.42 4.46
C ALA A 7 21.31 -1.88 3.98
N ALA A 8 20.19 -2.30 3.39
CA ALA A 8 20.04 -3.64 2.81
C ALA A 8 21.01 -3.87 1.63
N VAL A 9 21.20 -2.87 0.76
CA VAL A 9 22.21 -2.92 -0.32
C VAL A 9 23.63 -3.05 0.25
N ALA A 10 23.97 -2.25 1.26
CA ALA A 10 25.29 -2.30 1.91
C ALA A 10 25.54 -3.66 2.57
N ALA A 11 24.57 -4.17 3.32
CA ALA A 11 24.64 -5.48 3.97
C ALA A 11 24.74 -6.62 2.95
N GLY A 12 23.97 -6.59 1.87
CA GLY A 12 24.02 -7.58 0.81
C GLY A 12 25.37 -7.62 0.10
N ARG A 13 25.96 -6.46 -0.20
CA ARG A 13 27.33 -6.39 -0.75
C ARG A 13 28.35 -6.96 0.22
N ARG A 14 28.26 -6.57 1.50
CA ARG A 14 29.17 -7.03 2.53
C ARG A 14 29.10 -8.54 2.72
N ALA A 15 27.89 -9.12 2.66
CA ALA A 15 27.70 -10.56 2.74
C ALA A 15 28.39 -11.30 1.59
N LEU A 16 28.28 -10.78 0.36
CA LEU A 16 28.96 -11.37 -0.81
C LEU A 16 30.48 -11.19 -0.76
N GLU A 17 31.00 -10.08 -0.22
CA GLU A 17 32.45 -9.89 -0.01
C GLU A 17 33.03 -10.87 1.02
N LEU A 18 32.28 -11.12 2.10
CA LEU A 18 32.70 -12.02 3.19
C LEU A 18 32.59 -13.50 2.80
N GLU A 19 31.86 -13.81 1.73
CA GLU A 19 31.68 -15.16 1.23
C GLU A 19 32.98 -15.70 0.60
N ARG A 20 33.69 -16.54 1.37
CA ARG A 20 34.95 -17.15 0.93
C ARG A 20 34.79 -18.38 0.03
N GLY A 21 33.57 -18.90 -0.13
CA GLY A 21 33.28 -20.13 -0.90
C GLY A 21 33.07 -19.93 -2.41
N GLY A 22 33.11 -18.69 -2.90
CA GLY A 22 32.88 -18.39 -4.31
C GLY A 22 31.50 -18.88 -4.80
N PRO A 23 31.35 -19.22 -6.10
CA PRO A 23 30.08 -19.66 -6.68
C PRO A 23 29.46 -20.93 -6.06
N ALA A 24 30.25 -21.75 -5.34
CA ALA A 24 29.82 -23.01 -4.74
C ALA A 24 29.29 -22.86 -3.30
N SER A 25 29.29 -21.64 -2.75
CA SER A 25 28.85 -21.41 -1.38
C SER A 25 27.32 -21.59 -1.23
N PRO A 26 26.86 -22.28 -0.18
CA PRO A 26 25.43 -22.48 0.08
C PRO A 26 24.72 -21.20 0.55
N TRP A 27 25.46 -20.12 0.87
CA TRP A 27 24.91 -18.85 1.33
C TRP A 27 24.68 -17.84 0.20
N ARG A 28 25.35 -18.00 -0.94
CA ARG A 28 25.18 -17.21 -2.16
C ARG A 28 23.74 -17.23 -2.70
N PRO A 29 23.06 -18.39 -2.77
CA PRO A 29 21.66 -18.47 -3.17
C PRO A 29 20.71 -17.65 -2.29
N VAL A 30 21.08 -17.36 -1.04
CA VAL A 30 20.23 -16.59 -0.10
C VAL A 30 20.58 -15.09 -0.16
N GLY A 31 21.87 -14.75 -0.24
CA GLY A 31 22.32 -13.34 -0.27
C GLY A 31 22.04 -12.63 -1.60
N CYS A 32 22.14 -13.33 -2.72
CA CYS A 32 21.96 -12.73 -4.05
C CYS A 32 20.54 -12.23 -4.34
N PRO A 33 19.45 -12.96 -4.03
CA PRO A 33 18.08 -12.45 -4.18
C PRO A 33 17.83 -11.19 -3.34
N VAL A 34 18.26 -11.18 -2.08
CA VAL A 34 18.09 -10.04 -1.17
C VAL A 34 18.83 -8.80 -1.68
N LEU A 35 20.08 -8.95 -2.12
CA LEU A 35 20.84 -7.85 -2.71
C LEU A 35 20.18 -7.36 -4.01
N GLY A 36 19.79 -8.29 -4.89
CA GLY A 36 19.17 -7.98 -6.16
C GLY A 36 17.86 -7.20 -6.01
N LEU A 37 16.98 -7.64 -5.12
CA LEU A 37 15.74 -6.93 -4.78
C LEU A 37 16.02 -5.59 -4.11
N SER A 38 17.00 -5.52 -3.21
CA SER A 38 17.38 -4.24 -2.59
C SER A 38 17.90 -3.24 -3.62
N LEU A 39 18.72 -3.68 -4.58
CA LEU A 39 19.18 -2.86 -5.70
C LEU A 39 18.01 -2.40 -6.59
N HIS A 40 17.02 -3.26 -6.81
CA HIS A 40 15.79 -2.90 -7.52
C HIS A 40 15.04 -1.78 -6.78
N TRP A 41 14.77 -1.96 -5.49
CA TRP A 41 14.10 -0.96 -4.67
C TRP A 41 14.91 0.34 -4.55
N HIS A 42 16.24 0.27 -4.63
CA HIS A 42 17.13 1.44 -4.66
C HIS A 42 17.17 2.16 -6.01
N GLY A 43 16.59 1.58 -7.08
CA GLY A 43 16.59 2.15 -8.43
C GLY A 43 17.81 1.79 -9.28
N ARG A 44 18.72 0.93 -8.80
CA ARG A 44 19.88 0.43 -9.56
C ARG A 44 19.51 -0.73 -10.46
N ARG A 45 18.65 -0.45 -11.43
CA ARG A 45 17.95 -1.43 -12.27
C ARG A 45 18.87 -2.43 -12.97
N GLU A 46 19.96 -1.97 -13.58
CA GLU A 46 20.88 -2.83 -14.33
C GLU A 46 21.64 -3.79 -13.42
N ASP A 47 22.15 -3.28 -12.29
CA ASP A 47 22.84 -4.11 -11.31
C ASP A 47 21.87 -5.11 -10.65
N ALA A 48 20.63 -4.68 -10.37
CA ALA A 48 19.58 -5.54 -9.86
C ALA A 48 19.28 -6.69 -10.83
N SER A 49 19.11 -6.38 -12.11
CA SER A 49 18.85 -7.38 -13.16
C SER A 49 20.00 -8.39 -13.27
N ARG A 50 21.25 -7.93 -13.32
CA ARG A 50 22.43 -8.80 -13.35
C ARG A 50 22.49 -9.70 -12.12
N THR A 51 22.29 -9.12 -10.93
CA THR A 51 22.36 -9.84 -9.65
C THR A 51 21.24 -10.88 -9.53
N LEU A 52 20.01 -10.53 -9.91
CA LEU A 52 18.87 -11.45 -9.84
C LEU A 52 18.96 -12.55 -10.89
N THR A 53 19.48 -12.27 -12.08
CA THR A 53 19.73 -13.31 -13.11
C THR A 53 20.70 -14.36 -12.58
N GLU A 54 21.79 -13.92 -11.96
CA GLU A 54 22.74 -14.81 -11.33
C GLU A 54 22.12 -15.55 -10.12
N ALA A 55 21.29 -14.86 -9.33
CA ALA A 55 20.58 -15.46 -8.20
C ALA A 55 19.67 -16.61 -8.64
N VAL A 56 18.87 -16.42 -9.71
CA VAL A 56 18.01 -17.48 -10.27
C VAL A 56 18.85 -18.66 -10.74
N ARG A 57 19.95 -18.41 -11.47
CA ARG A 57 20.84 -19.46 -11.98
C ARG A 57 21.44 -20.29 -10.84
N ILE A 58 22.00 -19.63 -9.84
CA ILE A 58 22.61 -20.29 -8.68
C ILE A 58 21.56 -21.02 -7.84
N ALA A 59 20.42 -20.38 -7.55
CA ALA A 59 19.38 -20.98 -6.73
C ALA A 59 18.80 -22.24 -7.38
N THR A 60 18.55 -22.20 -8.70
CA THR A 60 18.08 -23.35 -9.48
C THR A 60 19.10 -24.49 -9.46
N ALA A 61 20.38 -24.18 -9.69
CA ALA A 61 21.44 -25.19 -9.69
C ALA A 61 21.64 -25.88 -8.33
N ASN A 62 21.28 -25.21 -7.23
CA ASN A 62 21.38 -25.75 -5.87
C ASN A 62 20.06 -26.29 -5.31
N GLY A 63 18.98 -26.36 -6.11
CA GLY A 63 17.66 -26.80 -5.63
C GLY A 63 17.04 -25.87 -4.58
N ASN A 64 17.44 -24.60 -4.53
CA ASN A 64 16.84 -23.60 -3.64
C ASN A 64 15.63 -22.95 -4.32
N HIS A 65 14.52 -23.68 -4.35
CA HIS A 65 13.29 -23.30 -5.04
C HIS A 65 12.70 -21.98 -4.54
N LEU A 66 12.74 -21.73 -3.23
CA LEU A 66 12.28 -20.47 -2.63
C LEU A 66 13.06 -19.27 -3.17
N ALA A 67 14.39 -19.35 -3.18
CA ALA A 67 15.23 -18.27 -3.71
C ALA A 67 15.06 -18.08 -5.22
N ALA A 68 14.93 -19.18 -5.98
CA ALA A 68 14.71 -19.13 -7.42
C ALA A 68 13.36 -18.47 -7.76
N MET A 69 12.30 -18.83 -7.05
CA MET A 69 10.97 -18.23 -7.17
C MET A 69 10.99 -16.73 -6.87
N HIS A 70 11.55 -16.33 -5.72
CA HIS A 70 11.57 -14.92 -5.30
C HIS A 70 12.41 -14.05 -6.23
N ALA A 71 13.58 -14.55 -6.65
CA ALA A 71 14.44 -13.84 -7.60
C ALA A 71 13.79 -13.73 -8.99
N SER A 72 13.03 -14.75 -9.42
CA SER A 72 12.26 -14.71 -10.67
C SER A 72 11.16 -13.66 -10.62
N GLY A 73 10.44 -13.53 -9.48
CA GLY A 73 9.49 -12.44 -9.27
C GLY A 73 10.14 -11.04 -9.33
N GLY A 74 11.36 -10.91 -8.79
CA GLY A 74 12.16 -9.68 -8.89
C GLY A 74 12.55 -9.31 -10.33
N LEU A 75 12.97 -10.31 -11.13
CA LEU A 75 13.24 -10.10 -12.55
C LEU A 75 11.98 -9.70 -13.31
N ALA A 76 10.86 -10.37 -13.04
CA ALA A 76 9.58 -10.04 -13.66
C ALA A 76 9.19 -8.57 -13.42
N ALA A 77 9.38 -8.07 -12.19
CA ALA A 77 9.10 -6.66 -11.86
C ALA A 77 10.01 -5.70 -12.63
N ILE A 78 11.30 -6.04 -12.76
CA ILE A 78 12.26 -5.24 -13.52
C ILE A 78 11.89 -5.20 -15.01
N GLU A 79 11.58 -6.34 -15.61
CA GLU A 79 11.23 -6.50 -17.02
C GLU A 79 9.91 -5.80 -17.35
N TYR A 80 8.88 -5.95 -16.51
CA TYR A 80 7.59 -5.29 -16.65
C TYR A 80 7.74 -3.76 -16.72
N GLU A 81 8.50 -3.19 -15.80
CA GLU A 81 8.74 -1.75 -15.75
C GLU A 81 9.64 -1.22 -16.88
N ARG A 82 10.40 -2.09 -17.58
CA ARG A 82 11.09 -1.72 -18.83
C ARG A 82 10.13 -1.75 -20.03
N GLY A 83 8.90 -2.23 -19.86
CA GLY A 83 7.93 -2.45 -20.91
C GLY A 83 8.09 -3.78 -21.64
N ASP A 84 8.99 -4.67 -21.19
CA ASP A 84 9.14 -6.01 -21.76
C ASP A 84 8.13 -6.95 -21.11
N LEU A 85 6.87 -6.82 -21.54
CA LEU A 85 5.75 -7.55 -20.95
C LEU A 85 5.84 -9.06 -21.22
N ALA A 86 6.43 -9.46 -22.35
CA ALA A 86 6.58 -10.87 -22.72
C ALA A 86 7.59 -11.58 -21.81
N SER A 87 8.75 -10.98 -21.57
CA SER A 87 9.72 -11.53 -20.61
C SER A 87 9.15 -11.56 -19.20
N ALA A 88 8.47 -10.48 -18.79
CA ALA A 88 7.85 -10.40 -17.46
C ALA A 88 6.82 -11.51 -17.24
N ASP A 89 5.95 -11.78 -18.22
CA ASP A 89 4.96 -12.85 -18.14
C ASP A 89 5.62 -14.23 -18.08
N ALA A 90 6.65 -14.48 -18.89
CA ALA A 90 7.43 -15.71 -18.82
C ALA A 90 8.09 -15.92 -17.45
N ARG A 91 8.63 -14.86 -16.84
CA ARG A 91 9.20 -14.93 -15.47
C ARG A 91 8.15 -15.20 -14.41
N VAL A 92 6.97 -14.58 -14.52
CA VAL A 92 5.83 -14.85 -13.64
C VAL A 92 5.42 -16.32 -13.75
N ALA A 93 5.30 -16.85 -14.97
CA ALA A 93 4.94 -18.24 -15.20
C ALA A 93 5.95 -19.21 -14.54
N VAL A 94 7.25 -18.95 -14.69
CA VAL A 94 8.30 -19.73 -14.01
C VAL A 94 8.16 -19.65 -12.49
N ALA A 95 7.99 -18.45 -11.92
CA ALA A 95 7.85 -18.30 -10.48
C ALA A 95 6.62 -19.03 -9.93
N LEU A 96 5.48 -18.97 -10.63
CA LEU A 96 4.26 -19.64 -10.21
C LEU A 96 4.34 -21.17 -10.36
N ALA A 97 5.00 -21.67 -11.40
CA ALA A 97 5.25 -23.10 -11.56
C ALA A 97 6.11 -23.66 -10.41
N ILE A 98 7.20 -22.96 -10.05
CA ILE A 98 8.01 -23.31 -8.87
C ILE A 98 7.17 -23.27 -7.59
N ALA A 99 6.28 -22.28 -7.47
CA ALA A 99 5.43 -22.14 -6.30
C ALA A 99 4.45 -23.31 -6.15
N GLU A 100 3.86 -23.77 -7.25
CA GLU A 100 2.94 -24.90 -7.28
C GLU A 100 3.66 -26.23 -7.04
N GLU A 101 4.75 -26.49 -7.77
CA GLU A 101 5.50 -27.76 -7.69
C GLU A 101 6.07 -28.04 -6.29
N HIS A 102 6.44 -26.97 -5.57
CA HIS A 102 7.11 -27.08 -4.27
C HIS A 102 6.28 -26.57 -3.09
N ASP A 103 4.97 -26.39 -3.27
CA ASP A 103 4.03 -25.95 -2.22
C ASP A 103 4.43 -24.63 -1.54
N LEU A 104 4.97 -23.70 -2.34
CA LEU A 104 5.36 -22.34 -1.92
C LEU A 104 4.30 -21.29 -2.27
N GLY A 105 3.14 -21.69 -2.78
CA GLY A 105 2.04 -20.78 -3.16
C GLY A 105 1.53 -19.92 -2.00
N GLU A 106 1.62 -20.42 -0.76
CA GLU A 106 1.22 -19.71 0.47
C GLU A 106 2.34 -18.87 1.10
N HIS A 107 3.55 -18.91 0.52
CA HIS A 107 4.71 -18.23 1.06
C HIS A 107 4.74 -16.76 0.64
N TRP A 108 5.16 -15.87 1.55
CA TRP A 108 5.18 -14.41 1.32
C TRP A 108 6.02 -14.00 0.10
N ALA A 109 7.08 -14.77 -0.21
CA ALA A 109 7.98 -14.55 -1.34
C ALA A 109 7.29 -14.66 -2.72
N SER A 110 6.10 -15.25 -2.78
CA SER A 110 5.25 -15.30 -3.98
C SER A 110 4.51 -13.97 -4.24
N SER A 111 4.51 -13.04 -3.28
CA SER A 111 3.78 -11.76 -3.39
C SER A 111 4.25 -10.91 -4.57
N LEU A 112 5.55 -10.91 -4.88
CA LEU A 112 6.10 -10.07 -5.95
C LEU A 112 5.74 -10.58 -7.34
N SER A 113 5.79 -11.90 -7.58
CA SER A 113 5.34 -12.49 -8.85
C SER A 113 3.83 -12.29 -9.04
N LEU A 114 3.03 -12.41 -7.99
CA LEU A 114 1.61 -12.07 -8.03
C LEU A 114 1.35 -10.57 -8.26
N SER A 115 2.18 -9.69 -7.70
CA SER A 115 2.10 -8.24 -7.94
C SER A 115 2.33 -7.89 -9.41
N VAL A 116 3.28 -8.58 -10.06
CA VAL A 116 3.53 -8.41 -11.50
C VAL A 116 2.42 -9.05 -12.33
N ARG A 117 1.93 -10.24 -11.96
CA ARG A 117 0.77 -10.86 -12.62
C ARG A 117 -0.46 -9.97 -12.60
N GLY A 118 -0.76 -9.34 -11.46
CA GLY A 118 -1.86 -8.39 -11.35
C GLY A 118 -1.73 -7.20 -12.30
N GLN A 119 -0.51 -6.69 -12.47
CA GLN A 119 -0.22 -5.62 -13.42
C GLN A 119 -0.33 -6.07 -14.89
N LEU A 120 0.09 -7.30 -15.22
CA LEU A 120 -0.09 -7.87 -16.56
C LEU A 120 -1.58 -8.04 -16.89
N LEU A 121 -2.38 -8.53 -15.94
CA LEU A 121 -3.84 -8.63 -16.08
C LEU A 121 -4.49 -7.26 -16.26
N GLU A 122 -3.98 -6.24 -15.56
CA GLU A 122 -4.40 -4.86 -15.75
C GLU A 122 -4.08 -4.35 -17.18
N GLN A 123 -2.96 -4.74 -17.79
CA GLN A 123 -2.63 -4.39 -19.19
C GLN A 123 -3.56 -5.07 -20.19
N SER A 124 -4.01 -6.30 -19.91
CA SER A 124 -5.01 -7.00 -20.71
C SER A 124 -6.47 -6.61 -20.40
N ASP A 125 -6.67 -5.57 -19.58
CA ASP A 125 -7.96 -5.04 -19.14
C ASP A 125 -8.86 -6.03 -18.36
N ASP A 126 -8.29 -7.11 -17.83
CA ASP A 126 -9.00 -8.04 -16.92
C ASP A 126 -8.86 -7.53 -15.47
N LEU A 127 -9.58 -6.44 -15.19
CA LEU A 127 -9.43 -5.69 -13.94
C LEU A 127 -9.92 -6.48 -12.70
N ASP A 128 -10.92 -7.35 -12.86
CA ASP A 128 -11.42 -8.20 -11.77
C ASP A 128 -10.44 -9.34 -11.44
N ALA A 129 -9.79 -9.96 -12.43
CA ALA A 129 -8.71 -10.91 -12.16
C ALA A 129 -7.48 -10.21 -11.58
N ALA A 130 -7.15 -9.00 -12.07
CA ALA A 130 -6.07 -8.18 -11.52
C ALA A 130 -6.29 -7.88 -10.04
N GLU A 131 -7.49 -7.43 -9.65
CA GLU A 131 -7.80 -7.13 -8.24
C GLU A 131 -7.71 -8.37 -7.35
N ARG A 132 -8.29 -9.51 -7.76
CA ARG A 132 -8.19 -10.77 -6.99
C ARG A 132 -6.73 -11.19 -6.79
N THR A 133 -5.92 -11.05 -7.84
CA THR A 133 -4.49 -11.38 -7.79
C THR A 133 -3.72 -10.42 -6.87
N LEU A 134 -4.02 -9.13 -6.91
CA LEU A 134 -3.35 -8.11 -6.07
C LEU A 134 -3.78 -8.17 -4.60
N LEU A 135 -5.04 -8.55 -4.33
CA LEU A 135 -5.50 -8.88 -2.98
C LEU A 135 -4.67 -10.02 -2.40
N ARG A 136 -4.48 -11.08 -3.19
CA ARG A 136 -3.66 -12.23 -2.79
C ARG A 136 -2.19 -11.84 -2.58
N ALA A 137 -1.63 -11.04 -3.47
CA ALA A 137 -0.27 -10.51 -3.33
C ALA A 137 -0.11 -9.73 -2.01
N THR A 138 -1.09 -8.88 -1.68
CA THR A 138 -1.08 -8.06 -0.45
C THR A 138 -1.18 -8.92 0.80
N GLU A 139 -2.05 -9.93 0.80
CA GLU A 139 -2.18 -10.88 1.92
C GLU A 139 -0.85 -11.61 2.17
N LEU A 140 -0.23 -12.15 1.11
CA LEU A 140 1.03 -12.85 1.21
C LEU A 140 2.18 -11.94 1.65
N ALA A 141 2.26 -10.72 1.10
CA ALA A 141 3.24 -9.73 1.52
C ALA A 141 3.12 -9.43 3.02
N GLY A 142 1.89 -9.37 3.55
CA GLY A 142 1.61 -9.17 4.98
C GLY A 142 2.10 -10.29 5.90
N ARG A 143 2.34 -11.50 5.38
CA ARG A 143 2.95 -12.62 6.12
C ARG A 143 4.48 -12.50 6.20
N GLY A 144 5.08 -11.65 5.37
CA GLY A 144 6.51 -11.41 5.32
C GLY A 144 6.99 -10.35 6.32
N VAL A 145 8.31 -10.16 6.38
CA VAL A 145 8.96 -9.19 7.30
C VAL A 145 9.42 -7.91 6.57
N ALA A 146 9.03 -7.75 5.29
CA ALA A 146 9.47 -6.68 4.42
C ALA A 146 8.36 -5.64 4.19
N SER A 147 8.45 -4.50 4.88
CA SER A 147 7.50 -3.37 4.75
C SER A 147 7.36 -2.84 3.31
N ILE A 148 8.41 -3.02 2.50
CA ILE A 148 8.48 -2.54 1.10
C ILE A 148 7.52 -3.31 0.19
N GLU A 149 7.49 -4.64 0.26
CA GLU A 149 6.61 -5.46 -0.60
C GLU A 149 5.13 -5.28 -0.24
N ILE A 150 4.84 -5.06 1.06
CA ILE A 150 3.50 -4.70 1.53
C ILE A 150 3.06 -3.37 0.91
N ALA A 151 3.89 -2.32 1.06
CA ALA A 151 3.61 -1.01 0.50
C ALA A 151 3.43 -1.08 -1.03
N TYR A 152 4.28 -1.82 -1.73
CA TYR A 152 4.18 -2.01 -3.17
C TYR A 152 2.85 -2.65 -3.58
N SER A 153 2.48 -3.77 -2.95
CA SER A 153 1.24 -4.49 -3.26
C SER A 153 0.00 -3.63 -2.98
N LEU A 154 0.00 -2.86 -1.88
CA LEU A 154 -1.07 -1.92 -1.56
C LEU A 154 -1.19 -0.78 -2.59
N LEU A 155 -0.07 -0.22 -3.07
CA LEU A 155 -0.11 0.81 -4.13
C LEU A 155 -0.76 0.29 -5.41
N LEU A 156 -0.43 -0.95 -5.81
CA LEU A 156 -1.03 -1.58 -6.98
C LEU A 156 -2.53 -1.85 -6.76
N LEU A 157 -2.90 -2.39 -5.60
CA LEU A 157 -4.29 -2.67 -5.25
C LEU A 157 -5.15 -1.38 -5.18
N ALA A 158 -4.59 -0.28 -4.68
CA ALA A 158 -5.26 1.02 -4.72
C ALA A 158 -5.51 1.47 -6.17
N GLY A 159 -4.51 1.32 -7.04
CA GLY A 159 -4.61 1.65 -8.47
C GLY A 159 -5.71 0.86 -9.18
N ILE A 160 -5.76 -0.46 -9.00
CA ILE A 160 -6.77 -1.30 -9.66
C ILE A 160 -8.18 -0.99 -9.16
N ARG A 161 -8.35 -0.77 -7.84
CA ARG A 161 -9.65 -0.38 -7.26
C ARG A 161 -10.12 0.97 -7.77
N GLN A 162 -9.22 1.90 -8.03
CA GLN A 162 -9.56 3.17 -8.65
C GLN A 162 -10.09 2.95 -10.08
N ARG A 163 -9.43 2.10 -10.88
CA ARG A 163 -9.87 1.77 -12.25
C ARG A 163 -11.23 1.07 -12.28
N LEU A 164 -11.50 0.22 -11.29
CA LEU A 164 -12.79 -0.43 -11.10
C LEU A 164 -13.90 0.51 -10.57
N GLY A 165 -13.61 1.81 -10.34
CA GLY A 165 -14.57 2.78 -9.82
C GLY A 165 -14.82 2.67 -8.31
N ARG A 166 -14.08 1.83 -7.59
CA ARG A 166 -14.20 1.60 -6.14
C ARG A 166 -13.44 2.66 -5.34
N HIS A 167 -13.80 3.93 -5.54
CA HIS A 167 -13.01 5.09 -5.09
C HIS A 167 -12.78 5.16 -3.57
N ASN A 168 -13.78 4.78 -2.76
CA ASN A 168 -13.62 4.79 -1.30
C ASN A 168 -12.64 3.70 -0.84
N ASP A 169 -12.75 2.50 -1.41
CA ASP A 169 -11.84 1.40 -1.13
C ASP A 169 -10.42 1.71 -1.62
N ALA A 170 -10.29 2.29 -2.81
CA ALA A 170 -9.01 2.74 -3.35
C ALA A 170 -8.33 3.76 -2.42
N ARG A 171 -9.09 4.72 -1.87
CA ARG A 171 -8.58 5.70 -0.90
C ARG A 171 -8.12 5.03 0.40
N LEU A 172 -8.89 4.08 0.93
CA LEU A 172 -8.54 3.36 2.14
C LEU A 172 -7.25 2.54 1.96
N ILE A 173 -7.13 1.81 0.86
CA ILE A 173 -5.92 1.03 0.55
C ILE A 173 -4.72 1.95 0.29
N HIS A 174 -4.94 3.11 -0.35
CA HIS A 174 -3.88 4.08 -0.57
C HIS A 174 -3.35 4.65 0.76
N GLU A 175 -4.24 4.98 1.70
CA GLU A 175 -3.84 5.40 3.06
C GLU A 175 -3.02 4.32 3.77
N GLN A 176 -3.41 3.06 3.65
CA GLN A 176 -2.59 1.94 4.17
C GLN A 176 -1.21 1.86 3.50
N ALA A 177 -1.14 2.14 2.19
CA ALA A 177 0.13 2.19 1.47
C ALA A 177 1.04 3.32 2.00
N ILE A 178 0.48 4.52 2.22
CA ILE A 178 1.19 5.66 2.83
C ILE A 178 1.76 5.26 4.20
N GLN A 179 0.94 4.64 5.04
CA GLN A 179 1.38 4.18 6.37
C GLN A 179 2.48 3.10 6.28
N ALA A 180 2.41 2.18 5.31
CA ALA A 180 3.43 1.18 5.09
C ALA A 180 4.76 1.80 4.62
N VAL A 181 4.71 2.78 3.71
CA VAL A 181 5.89 3.56 3.28
C VAL A 181 6.49 4.34 4.45
N ALA A 182 5.66 4.98 5.28
CA ALA A 182 6.13 5.77 6.43
C ALA A 182 6.84 4.93 7.52
N ARG A 183 6.60 3.60 7.55
CA ARG A 183 7.33 2.66 8.43
C ARG A 183 8.69 2.25 7.87
N CYS A 184 9.01 2.61 6.63
CA CYS A 184 10.31 2.35 6.03
C CYS A 184 11.27 3.49 6.38
N GLU A 185 12.45 3.15 6.91
CA GLU A 185 13.50 4.15 7.18
C GLU A 185 14.05 4.76 5.88
N ASP A 186 14.21 3.94 4.84
CA ASP A 186 14.58 4.37 3.49
C ASP A 186 13.76 3.59 2.45
N PRO A 187 12.59 4.11 2.02
CA PRO A 187 11.67 3.43 1.11
C PRO A 187 12.19 3.31 -0.34
N GLY A 188 13.32 3.93 -0.69
CA GLY A 188 13.86 3.93 -2.05
C GLY A 188 12.84 4.40 -3.10
N THR A 189 12.70 3.64 -4.18
CA THR A 189 11.81 3.93 -5.31
C THR A 189 10.31 3.92 -4.95
N LEU A 190 9.92 3.41 -3.78
CA LEU A 190 8.52 3.46 -3.34
C LEU A 190 8.02 4.89 -3.18
N THR A 191 8.88 5.85 -2.82
CA THR A 191 8.51 7.26 -2.73
C THR A 191 8.00 7.78 -4.07
N GLU A 192 8.74 7.55 -5.15
CA GLU A 192 8.34 7.98 -6.49
C GLU A 192 7.08 7.25 -6.96
N ARG A 193 6.97 5.96 -6.67
CA ARG A 193 5.77 5.16 -6.99
C ARG A 193 4.54 5.66 -6.23
N LEU A 194 4.69 6.01 -4.95
CA LEU A 194 3.63 6.61 -4.15
C LEU A 194 3.19 7.93 -4.77
N THR A 195 4.12 8.83 -5.12
CA THR A 195 3.76 10.09 -5.79
C THR A 195 3.11 9.87 -7.16
N ARG A 196 3.54 8.86 -7.92
CA ARG A 196 2.89 8.50 -9.20
C ARG A 196 1.48 7.93 -8.96
N ALA A 197 1.30 7.11 -7.93
CA ALA A 197 0.01 6.58 -7.53
C ALA A 197 -0.90 7.72 -7.09
N GLU A 198 -0.44 8.66 -6.26
CA GLU A 198 -1.17 9.87 -5.89
C GLU A 198 -1.62 10.64 -7.13
N ARG A 199 -0.75 10.87 -8.12
CA ARG A 199 -1.13 11.53 -9.39
C ARG A 199 -2.18 10.75 -10.18
N ARG A 200 -2.11 9.42 -10.24
CA ARG A 200 -3.12 8.57 -10.90
C ARG A 200 -4.44 8.54 -10.14
N LEU A 201 -4.33 8.56 -8.81
CA LEU A 201 -5.43 8.64 -7.87
C LEU A 201 -5.91 10.08 -7.68
N GLN A 202 -5.32 11.09 -8.36
CA GLN A 202 -5.91 12.42 -8.45
C GLN A 202 -7.24 12.27 -9.19
N PHE A 203 -8.26 11.89 -8.42
CA PHE A 203 -9.50 12.63 -8.28
C PHE A 203 -9.45 13.86 -9.18
N ALA A 204 -10.09 13.82 -10.36
CA ALA A 204 -10.59 15.04 -11.00
C ALA A 204 -11.13 15.89 -9.87
N PRO A 205 -10.69 17.16 -9.67
CA PRO A 205 -10.82 17.85 -8.40
C PRO A 205 -12.25 17.69 -7.93
N SER A 206 -12.44 16.72 -7.05
CA SER A 206 -13.72 16.48 -6.48
C SER A 206 -13.90 17.77 -5.72
N ARG A 207 -14.92 18.56 -6.08
CA ARG A 207 -15.41 19.62 -5.19
C ARG A 207 -15.64 19.10 -3.76
N THR A 208 -15.62 17.78 -3.58
CA THR A 208 -15.62 16.99 -2.35
C THR A 208 -14.27 16.78 -1.62
N THR A 209 -13.06 16.96 -2.20
CA THR A 209 -11.77 16.73 -1.49
C THR A 209 -11.03 17.99 -1.05
N ARG A 210 -11.37 19.18 -1.55
CA ARG A 210 -10.98 20.43 -0.86
C ARG A 210 -11.79 20.66 0.43
N ALA A 211 -12.85 19.88 0.63
CA ALA A 211 -13.70 19.89 1.82
C ALA A 211 -13.31 18.88 2.91
N SER A 212 -12.41 17.92 2.64
CA SER A 212 -12.05 16.88 3.62
C SER A 212 -10.71 17.10 4.34
N VAL A 213 -9.85 18.00 3.85
CA VAL A 213 -8.50 18.24 4.43
C VAL A 213 -8.35 19.61 5.08
N ARG A 214 -9.31 20.54 4.86
CA ARG A 214 -9.67 21.46 5.96
C ARG A 214 -10.57 20.63 6.86
N ALA A 215 -10.21 20.50 8.14
CA ALA A 215 -10.96 19.83 9.21
C ALA A 215 -12.46 19.77 8.92
N GLU A 216 -13.17 18.66 9.21
CA GLU A 216 -14.63 18.57 9.10
C GLU A 216 -15.29 19.76 9.84
N ALA A 217 -15.38 20.90 9.18
CA ALA A 217 -16.00 22.08 9.70
C ALA A 217 -17.45 21.69 9.86
N LEU A 218 -18.00 22.02 11.00
CA LEU A 218 -19.42 21.87 11.21
C LEU A 218 -20.13 22.63 10.08
N SER A 219 -21.04 21.95 9.39
CA SER A 219 -21.92 22.59 8.40
C SER A 219 -22.72 23.70 9.06
N GLU A 220 -23.25 24.65 8.29
CA GLU A 220 -24.07 25.74 8.85
C GLU A 220 -25.24 25.23 9.70
N ALA A 221 -25.87 24.13 9.29
CA ALA A 221 -26.92 23.46 10.05
C ALA A 221 -26.39 22.85 11.37
N GLU A 222 -25.21 22.23 11.35
CA GLU A 222 -24.56 21.72 12.56
C GLU A 222 -24.09 22.84 13.48
N LEU A 223 -23.63 23.98 12.95
CA LEU A 223 -23.28 25.18 13.73
C LEU A 223 -24.52 25.81 14.36
N ALA A 224 -25.64 25.88 13.64
CA ALA A 224 -26.91 26.36 14.20
C ALA A 224 -27.36 25.49 15.37
N VAL A 225 -27.29 24.16 15.21
CA VAL A 225 -27.55 23.22 16.31
C VAL A 225 -26.54 23.39 17.44
N LEU A 226 -25.24 23.48 17.15
CA LEU A 226 -24.17 23.64 18.15
C LEU A 226 -24.32 24.93 18.97
N ARG A 227 -24.72 26.04 18.36
CA ARG A 227 -24.99 27.31 19.06
C ARG A 227 -26.11 27.17 20.08
N LEU A 228 -27.15 26.41 19.74
CA LEU A 228 -28.26 26.13 20.65
C LEU A 228 -27.94 25.06 21.69
N LEU A 229 -26.96 24.16 21.43
CA LEU A 229 -26.46 23.21 22.44
C LEU A 229 -25.82 23.91 23.67
N ARG A 230 -25.45 25.18 23.56
CA ARG A 230 -24.96 26.00 24.69
C ARG A 230 -26.06 26.41 25.68
N SER A 231 -27.33 26.37 25.26
CA SER A 231 -28.49 26.68 26.12
C SER A 231 -28.93 25.47 26.94
N GLU A 232 -29.97 25.64 27.76
CA GLU A 232 -30.62 24.53 28.49
C GLU A 232 -31.69 23.80 27.64
N LEU A 233 -31.88 24.21 26.38
CA LEU A 233 -32.88 23.62 25.49
C LEU A 233 -32.59 22.14 25.21
N SER A 234 -33.64 21.32 25.32
CA SER A 234 -33.65 19.94 24.88
C SER A 234 -33.56 19.84 23.35
N GLN A 235 -33.15 18.68 22.83
CA GLN A 235 -33.09 18.47 21.37
C GLN A 235 -34.46 18.63 20.67
N ARG A 236 -35.58 18.47 21.40
CA ARG A 236 -36.94 18.72 20.86
C ARG A 236 -37.23 20.21 20.75
N GLU A 237 -36.85 20.99 21.75
CA GLU A 237 -37.01 22.45 21.73
C GLU A 237 -36.07 23.09 20.70
N ILE A 238 -34.84 22.57 20.57
CA ILE A 238 -33.92 22.97 19.48
C ILE A 238 -34.51 22.67 18.11
N ALA A 239 -35.21 21.54 17.95
CA ALA A 239 -35.93 21.22 16.71
C ALA A 239 -37.05 22.22 16.42
N ALA A 240 -37.83 22.62 17.44
CA ALA A 240 -38.86 23.63 17.29
C ALA A 240 -38.27 24.99 16.90
N GLU A 241 -37.20 25.43 17.56
CA GLU A 241 -36.52 26.70 17.31
C GLU A 241 -35.92 26.80 15.90
N LEU A 242 -35.38 25.69 15.39
CA LEU A 242 -34.80 25.63 14.04
C LEU A 242 -35.81 25.23 12.95
N HIS A 243 -37.09 25.02 13.31
CA HIS A 243 -38.11 24.46 12.42
C HIS A 243 -37.69 23.13 11.74
N LEU A 244 -37.02 22.26 12.49
CA LEU A 244 -36.52 20.95 12.06
C LEU A 244 -37.23 19.80 12.79
N SER A 245 -37.15 18.59 12.22
CA SER A 245 -37.60 17.39 12.94
C SER A 245 -36.63 17.02 14.08
N PHE A 246 -37.15 16.39 15.14
CA PHE A 246 -36.32 15.88 16.24
C PHE A 246 -35.23 14.91 15.75
N ASN A 247 -35.54 14.05 14.78
CA ASN A 247 -34.58 13.09 14.22
C ASN A 247 -33.46 13.78 13.43
N THR A 248 -33.76 14.91 12.77
CA THR A 248 -32.78 15.74 12.07
C THR A 248 -31.79 16.33 13.07
N VAL A 249 -32.28 16.93 14.17
CA VAL A 249 -31.42 17.48 15.24
C VAL A 249 -30.58 16.39 15.91
N LYS A 250 -31.15 15.21 16.18
CA LYS A 250 -30.41 14.06 16.73
C LYS A 250 -29.27 13.61 15.81
N THR A 251 -29.51 13.60 14.51
CA THR A 251 -28.50 13.25 13.50
C THR A 251 -27.38 14.29 13.46
N HIS A 252 -27.73 15.58 13.48
CA HIS A 252 -26.74 16.67 13.54
C HIS A 252 -25.91 16.60 14.83
N ALA A 253 -26.52 16.36 16.00
CA ALA A 253 -25.81 16.21 17.26
C ALA A 253 -24.79 15.06 17.23
N ARG A 254 -25.17 13.89 16.68
CA ARG A 254 -24.25 12.75 16.51
C ARG A 254 -23.08 13.10 15.59
N ASN A 255 -23.35 13.81 14.50
CA ASN A 255 -22.30 14.23 13.58
C ASN A 255 -21.36 15.27 14.21
N ILE A 256 -21.89 16.21 14.98
CA ILE A 256 -21.10 17.19 15.75
C ILE A 256 -20.15 16.45 16.70
N TYR A 257 -20.65 15.47 17.47
CA TYR A 257 -19.84 14.71 18.42
C TYR A 257 -18.73 13.93 17.73
N ARG A 258 -19.06 13.25 16.62
CA ARG A 258 -18.08 12.55 15.78
C ARG A 258 -17.00 13.50 15.24
N LYS A 259 -17.39 14.68 14.75
CA LYS A 259 -16.49 15.69 14.17
C LYS A 259 -15.59 16.37 15.20
N LEU A 260 -16.10 16.60 16.41
CA LEU A 260 -15.34 17.19 17.51
C LEU A 260 -14.54 16.17 18.33
N GLY A 261 -14.74 14.87 18.08
CA GLY A 261 -14.07 13.78 18.79
C GLY A 261 -14.49 13.65 20.26
N VAL A 262 -15.77 13.90 20.54
CA VAL A 262 -16.35 13.92 21.90
C VAL A 262 -17.53 12.97 22.00
N ALA A 263 -17.93 12.60 23.22
CA ALA A 263 -19.07 11.72 23.45
C ALA A 263 -20.29 12.48 23.99
N GLU A 264 -20.08 13.62 24.65
CA GLU A 264 -21.12 14.30 25.42
C GLU A 264 -21.37 15.76 25.01
N ARG A 265 -22.57 16.26 25.33
CA ARG A 265 -22.99 17.65 25.04
C ARG A 265 -22.04 18.67 25.67
N ALA A 266 -21.64 18.46 26.92
CA ALA A 266 -20.77 19.39 27.64
C ALA A 266 -19.38 19.47 26.99
N GLU A 267 -18.80 18.33 26.61
CA GLU A 267 -17.52 18.24 25.92
C GLU A 267 -17.56 18.91 24.54
N ALA A 268 -18.67 18.74 23.80
CA ALA A 268 -18.87 19.38 22.51
C ALA A 268 -18.88 20.91 22.61
N VAL A 269 -19.53 21.46 23.63
CA VAL A 269 -19.58 22.91 23.88
C VAL A 269 -18.21 23.43 24.31
N ALA A 270 -17.48 22.70 25.17
CA ALA A 270 -16.14 23.07 25.60
C ALA A 270 -15.16 23.12 24.42
N ARG A 271 -15.13 22.07 23.61
CA ARG A 271 -14.29 22.00 22.39
C ARG A 271 -14.66 23.06 21.38
N ALA A 272 -15.95 23.35 21.20
CA ALA A 272 -16.37 24.39 20.28
C ALA A 272 -15.88 25.80 20.69
N ARG A 273 -15.77 26.09 21.98
CA ARG A 273 -15.18 27.34 22.49
C ARG A 273 -13.67 27.40 22.26
N GLU A 274 -12.95 26.32 22.54
CA GLU A 274 -11.50 26.22 22.30
C GLU A 274 -11.13 26.51 20.85
N HIS A 275 -11.97 26.07 19.91
CA HIS A 275 -11.76 26.23 18.47
C HIS A 275 -12.45 27.48 17.87
N SER A 276 -12.95 28.41 18.70
CA SER A 276 -13.65 29.64 18.28
C SER A 276 -14.84 29.41 17.33
N LEU A 277 -15.58 28.31 17.50
CA LEU A 277 -16.75 27.98 16.66
C LEU A 277 -18.06 28.59 17.18
N ILE A 278 -18.13 28.91 18.49
CA ILE A 278 -19.28 29.52 19.20
C ILE A 278 -18.85 30.40 20.38
#